data_AF-Q96V08-F1
#
_entry.id   AF-Q96V08-F1
#
_cell.length_a   1.000
_cell.length_b   1.000
_cell.length_c   1.000
_cell.angle_alpha   90.00
_cell.angle_beta   90.00
_cell.angle_gamma   90.00
#
_symmetry.space_group_name_H-M   'P 1'
#
loop_
_entity.id
_entity.type
_entity.pdbx_description
1 polymer ?
#
loop_
_entity_poly.entity_id
_entity_poly.type
_entity_poly.pdbx_seq_one_letter_code
_entity_poly.pdbx_strand_id
1 'polypeptide(L)'
;MRESVDGFQFTSVIQLPGSNVTQTGEQQSTAAGPAIDTNTTNRKSTQSKRGKPTTRKVQRRVPRPRNSWILYRSEKSKLLHTERPGLKAVDISSLVSEMWAFEPEEVKQYYTHLAEIEARQHREKYPEYRYTPQARATKN
;
A
#
# COMPACT_ATOMS: atom_id res chain seq x y z
N MET A 1 35.96 -13.42 -3.52
CA MET A 1 35.94 -11.98 -3.26
C MET A 1 34.52 -11.55 -2.96
N ARG A 2 34.26 -11.01 -1.76
CA ARG A 2 33.05 -10.26 -1.41
C ARG A 2 33.34 -8.80 -1.72
N GLU A 3 32.57 -8.14 -2.56
CA GLU A 3 32.62 -6.68 -2.69
C GLU A 3 31.29 -6.10 -2.24
N SER A 4 31.34 -5.49 -1.05
CA SER A 4 30.36 -4.55 -0.53
C SER A 4 30.39 -3.27 -1.34
N VAL A 5 29.23 -2.76 -1.72
CA VAL A 5 29.03 -1.34 -2.00
C VAL A 5 27.75 -0.88 -1.31
N ASP A 6 27.86 -0.70 0.01
CA ASP A 6 26.97 0.19 0.76
C ASP A 6 27.34 1.63 0.41
N GLY A 7 26.42 2.33 -0.26
CA GLY A 7 26.60 3.69 -0.74
C GLY A 7 25.34 4.53 -0.55
N PHE A 8 24.86 4.60 0.70
CA PHE A 8 23.86 5.55 1.16
C PHE A 8 24.48 6.96 1.10
N GLN A 9 23.97 7.83 0.23
CA GLN A 9 24.31 9.27 0.22
C GLN A 9 23.03 10.08 0.38
N PHE A 10 22.72 10.42 1.62
CA PHE A 10 21.74 11.44 2.00
C PHE A 10 22.54 12.70 2.30
N THR A 11 22.52 13.70 1.41
CA THR A 11 23.07 15.03 1.71
C THR A 11 22.03 16.12 1.36
N SER A 12 21.56 16.74 2.43
CA SER A 12 20.69 17.92 2.54
C SER A 12 21.28 19.16 1.86
N VAL A 13 20.46 19.96 1.17
CA VAL A 13 20.65 21.42 1.06
C VAL A 13 19.31 22.16 1.15
N ILE A 14 19.19 22.99 2.18
CA ILE A 14 18.14 23.97 2.44
C ILE A 14 18.40 25.19 1.57
N GLN A 15 17.36 25.77 0.92
CA GLN A 15 17.25 27.23 0.75
C GLN A 15 15.82 27.67 0.36
N LEU A 16 15.19 28.46 1.23
CA LEU A 16 14.04 29.34 0.95
C LEU A 16 14.55 30.70 0.44
N PRO A 17 13.82 31.42 -0.45
CA PRO A 17 13.09 32.60 0.05
C PRO A 17 11.82 32.98 -0.76
N GLY A 18 10.88 33.68 -0.11
CA GLY A 18 9.95 34.58 -0.82
C GLY A 18 8.51 34.63 -0.31
N SER A 19 8.26 35.36 0.78
CA SER A 19 6.96 35.93 1.20
C SER A 19 6.33 36.75 0.04
N ASN A 20 5.00 36.88 -0.14
CA ASN A 20 4.05 37.56 0.74
C ASN A 20 2.59 37.33 0.28
N VAL A 21 1.72 37.61 1.25
CA VAL A 21 0.27 37.49 1.43
C VAL A 21 -0.64 38.20 0.39
N THR A 22 -1.89 37.72 0.26
CA THR A 22 -3.20 38.45 0.31
C THR A 22 -4.32 37.40 0.09
N GLN A 23 -5.12 37.01 1.12
CA GLN A 23 -6.50 37.48 1.43
C GLN A 23 -7.48 37.36 0.23
N THR A 24 -8.73 36.87 0.27
CA THR A 24 -9.76 36.66 1.30
C THR A 24 -10.86 35.81 0.66
N GLY A 25 -11.57 34.96 1.42
CA GLY A 25 -12.72 34.21 0.91
C GLY A 25 -13.35 33.29 1.95
N GLU A 26 -13.92 33.90 3.00
CA GLU A 26 -14.86 33.28 3.94
C GLU A 26 -16.04 32.67 3.14
N GLN A 27 -16.63 31.51 3.45
CA GLN A 27 -17.51 31.30 4.60
C GLN A 27 -17.96 29.82 4.71
N GLN A 28 -18.04 29.36 5.98
CA GLN A 28 -19.01 28.41 6.57
C GLN A 28 -18.89 26.89 6.30
N SER A 29 -18.45 26.13 7.32
CA SER A 29 -19.28 25.11 8.01
C SER A 29 -18.54 24.40 9.17
N THR A 30 -19.01 24.71 10.38
CA THR A 30 -19.13 23.93 11.64
C THR A 30 -18.33 22.64 11.91
N ALA A 31 -17.53 22.73 12.99
CA ALA A 31 -17.46 21.84 14.16
C ALA A 31 -16.86 20.41 14.09
N ALA A 32 -16.00 20.16 15.09
CA ALA A 32 -15.58 18.89 15.70
C ALA A 32 -14.45 18.08 15.02
N GLY A 33 -13.24 18.19 15.58
CA GLY A 33 -12.37 17.02 15.74
C GLY A 33 -12.50 16.46 17.16
N PRO A 34 -11.76 15.41 17.54
CA PRO A 34 -11.54 14.14 16.84
C PRO A 34 -12.04 12.97 17.72
N ALA A 35 -12.76 12.00 17.15
CA ALA A 35 -13.02 10.73 17.82
C ALA A 35 -12.43 9.60 16.96
N ILE A 36 -11.17 9.30 17.26
CA ILE A 36 -10.52 8.04 16.91
C ILE A 36 -11.23 6.91 17.66
N ASP A 37 -12.22 6.29 17.03
CA ASP A 37 -12.76 5.02 17.50
C ASP A 37 -11.79 3.90 17.09
N THR A 38 -10.86 3.57 18.00
CA THR A 38 -10.05 2.36 17.93
C THR A 38 -10.87 1.18 18.44
N ASN A 39 -11.88 0.73 17.70
CA ASN A 39 -12.53 -0.54 18.04
C ASN A 39 -11.73 -1.74 17.51
N THR A 40 -10.92 -2.25 18.42
CA THR A 40 -10.46 -3.63 18.50
C THR A 40 -11.56 -4.62 18.14
N THR A 41 -11.48 -5.26 16.97
CA THR A 41 -12.15 -6.55 16.76
C THR A 41 -11.12 -7.63 16.46
N ASN A 42 -10.65 -8.22 17.55
CA ASN A 42 -10.21 -9.59 17.66
C ASN A 42 -11.03 -10.52 16.73
N ARG A 43 -10.43 -10.97 15.63
CA ARG A 43 -10.87 -12.21 14.95
C ARG A 43 -9.71 -13.18 14.96
N LYS A 44 -9.74 -14.10 15.93
CA LYS A 44 -9.03 -15.38 15.88
C LYS A 44 -9.24 -16.00 14.49
N SER A 45 -8.22 -15.88 13.64
CA SER A 45 -8.15 -16.61 12.38
C SER A 45 -7.84 -18.06 12.72
N THR A 46 -8.87 -18.91 12.67
CA THR A 46 -8.69 -20.36 12.67
C THR A 46 -7.95 -20.75 11.40
N GLN A 47 -6.83 -21.44 11.64
CA GLN A 47 -5.88 -21.96 10.69
C GLN A 47 -6.56 -23.01 9.78
N SER A 48 -6.97 -22.61 8.56
CA SER A 48 -7.37 -23.58 7.54
C SER A 48 -6.14 -24.07 6.78
N LYS A 49 -5.91 -25.38 6.90
CA LYS A 49 -4.74 -26.11 6.43
C LYS A 49 -4.56 -25.99 4.91
N ARG A 50 -3.28 -26.00 4.51
CA ARG A 50 -2.76 -26.04 3.14
C ARG A 50 -3.52 -27.07 2.28
N GLY A 51 -4.33 -26.59 1.35
CA GLY A 51 -4.84 -27.38 0.23
C GLY A 51 -3.83 -27.35 -0.92
N LYS A 52 -3.31 -28.52 -1.29
CA LYS A 52 -2.45 -28.78 -2.45
C LYS A 52 -3.14 -28.25 -3.72
N PRO A 53 -2.45 -27.53 -4.64
CA PRO A 53 -3.10 -26.98 -5.82
C PRO A 53 -3.49 -28.13 -6.75
N THR A 54 -4.78 -28.44 -6.80
CA THR A 54 -5.36 -29.21 -7.91
C THR A 54 -5.27 -28.33 -9.15
N THR A 55 -4.75 -28.89 -10.23
CA THR A 55 -4.56 -28.26 -11.55
C THR A 55 -5.91 -27.90 -12.18
N ARG A 56 -6.62 -26.94 -11.59
CA ARG A 56 -7.75 -26.30 -12.25
C ARG A 56 -7.17 -25.47 -13.38
N LYS A 57 -7.54 -25.79 -14.63
CA LYS A 57 -7.24 -25.01 -15.83
C LYS A 57 -7.40 -23.53 -15.50
N VAL A 58 -6.27 -22.82 -15.34
CA VAL A 58 -6.25 -21.42 -14.94
C VAL A 58 -6.74 -20.63 -16.15
N GLN A 59 -8.06 -20.46 -16.26
CA GLN A 59 -8.61 -19.36 -17.04
C GLN A 59 -7.88 -18.11 -16.53
N ARG A 60 -7.06 -17.49 -17.39
CA ARG A 60 -6.17 -16.37 -17.04
C ARG A 60 -7.02 -15.16 -16.69
N ARG A 61 -7.57 -15.14 -15.47
CA ARG A 61 -8.32 -14.01 -14.94
C ARG A 61 -7.37 -12.83 -14.85
N VAL A 62 -7.78 -11.71 -15.42
CA VAL A 62 -7.03 -10.45 -15.32
C VAL A 62 -6.94 -10.07 -13.83
N PRO A 63 -5.73 -9.91 -13.27
CA PRO A 63 -5.55 -9.50 -11.88
C PRO A 63 -6.03 -8.06 -11.70
N ARG A 64 -6.32 -7.67 -10.45
CA ARG A 64 -6.69 -6.28 -10.15
C ARG A 64 -5.50 -5.35 -10.38
N PRO A 65 -5.71 -4.09 -10.82
CA PRO A 65 -4.66 -3.09 -10.77
C PRO A 65 -4.19 -2.89 -9.33
N ARG A 66 -2.90 -2.64 -9.15
CA ARG A 66 -2.30 -2.44 -7.83
C ARG A 66 -2.60 -1.01 -7.36
N ASN A 67 -3.00 -0.86 -6.10
CA ASN A 67 -3.13 0.45 -5.46
C ASN A 67 -1.78 0.92 -4.86
N SER A 68 -1.74 2.14 -4.33
CA SER A 68 -0.52 2.78 -3.79
C SER A 68 0.14 1.95 -2.69
N TRP A 69 -0.65 1.50 -1.70
CA TRP A 69 -0.13 0.67 -0.61
C TRP A 69 0.40 -0.69 -1.08
N ILE A 70 -0.24 -1.34 -2.06
CA ILE A 70 0.22 -2.61 -2.62
C ILE A 70 1.56 -2.42 -3.34
N LEU A 71 1.75 -1.30 -4.05
CA LEU A 71 3.05 -0.96 -4.66
C LEU A 71 4.13 -0.78 -3.59
N TYR A 72 3.89 0.11 -2.62
CA TYR A 72 4.81 0.38 -1.52
C TYR A 72 5.20 -0.90 -0.76
N ARG A 73 4.20 -1.68 -0.34
CA ARG A 73 4.42 -2.93 0.39
C ARG A 73 5.22 -3.94 -0.43
N SER A 74 5.00 -4.01 -1.74
CA SER A 74 5.74 -4.95 -2.59
C SER A 74 7.23 -4.65 -2.62
N GLU A 75 7.61 -3.38 -2.53
CA GLU A 75 9.01 -2.94 -2.45
C GLU A 75 9.59 -3.19 -1.06
N LYS A 76 8.91 -2.72 0.00
CA LYS A 76 9.38 -2.90 1.38
C LYS A 76 9.46 -4.37 1.79
N SER A 77 8.52 -5.20 1.35
CA SER A 77 8.54 -6.65 1.59
C SER A 77 9.79 -7.33 1.01
N LYS A 78 10.29 -6.88 -0.15
CA LYS A 78 11.52 -7.43 -0.72
C LYS A 78 12.73 -7.08 0.14
N LEU A 79 12.83 -5.83 0.58
CA LEU A 79 13.88 -5.38 1.49
C LEU A 79 13.85 -6.18 2.80
N LEU A 80 12.68 -6.33 3.41
CA LEU A 80 12.51 -7.06 4.67
C LEU A 80 12.81 -8.56 4.55
N HIS A 81 12.51 -9.19 3.40
CA HIS A 81 12.90 -10.58 3.17
C HIS A 81 14.42 -10.75 3.05
N THR A 82 15.11 -9.76 2.50
CA THR A 82 16.58 -9.76 2.39
C THR A 82 17.22 -9.50 3.76
N GLU A 83 16.74 -8.51 4.51
CA GLU A 83 17.27 -8.17 5.83
C GLU A 83 16.96 -9.23 6.89
N ARG A 84 15.75 -9.82 6.83
CA ARG A 84 15.25 -10.76 7.84
C ARG A 84 14.65 -11.99 7.17
N PRO A 85 15.50 -12.90 6.67
CA PRO A 85 15.02 -14.16 6.12
C PRO A 85 14.27 -14.96 7.20
N GLY A 86 13.02 -15.33 6.90
CA GLY A 86 12.18 -16.13 7.82
C GLY A 86 11.06 -15.34 8.52
N LEU A 87 10.97 -14.02 8.33
CA LEU A 87 9.79 -13.28 8.75
C LEU A 87 8.52 -13.79 8.08
N LYS A 88 7.43 -13.88 8.84
CA LYS A 88 6.14 -14.27 8.28
C LYS A 88 5.53 -13.09 7.55
N ALA A 89 4.75 -13.38 6.50
CA ALA A 89 4.04 -12.36 5.74
C ALA A 89 3.08 -11.51 6.61
N VAL A 90 2.57 -12.07 7.72
CA VAL A 90 1.76 -11.34 8.70
C VAL A 90 2.58 -10.23 9.34
N ASP A 91 3.76 -10.57 9.86
CA ASP A 91 4.67 -9.62 10.54
C ASP A 91 5.15 -8.53 9.58
N ILE A 92 5.47 -8.90 8.33
CA ILE A 92 5.82 -7.94 7.27
C ILE A 92 4.65 -6.98 7.00
N SER A 93 3.41 -7.47 7.00
CA SER A 93 2.23 -6.62 6.79
C SER A 93 2.12 -5.56 7.88
N SER A 94 2.28 -5.98 9.14
CA SER A 94 2.17 -5.10 10.30
C SER A 94 3.25 -4.03 10.25
N LEU A 95 4.51 -4.43 10.08
CA LEU A 95 5.64 -3.51 10.03
C LEU A 95 5.50 -2.50 8.90
N VAL A 96 5.16 -2.95 7.68
CA VAL A 96 4.97 -2.05 6.53
C VAL A 96 3.80 -1.09 6.73
N SER A 97 2.75 -1.51 7.45
CA SER A 97 1.61 -0.64 7.74
C SER A 97 2.00 0.49 8.69
N GLU A 98 2.83 0.20 9.70
CA GLU A 98 3.41 1.21 10.58
C GLU A 98 4.33 2.15 9.78
N MET A 99 5.24 1.60 8.98
CA MET A 99 6.14 2.41 8.13
C MET A 99 5.35 3.36 7.22
N TRP A 100 4.28 2.86 6.57
CA TRP A 100 3.43 3.69 5.72
C TRP A 100 2.74 4.84 6.47
N ALA A 101 2.37 4.63 7.74
CA ALA A 101 1.76 5.69 8.54
C ALA A 101 2.76 6.83 8.79
N PHE A 102 4.02 6.50 9.11
CA PHE A 102 5.10 7.45 9.39
C PHE A 102 5.79 8.02 8.15
N GLU A 103 5.58 7.42 6.97
CA GLU A 103 6.19 7.86 5.74
C GLU A 103 5.72 9.29 5.36
N PRO A 104 6.63 10.15 4.84
CA PRO A 104 6.28 11.49 4.38
C PRO A 104 5.20 11.50 3.29
N GLU A 105 4.46 12.61 3.23
CA GLU A 105 3.34 12.76 2.31
C GLU A 105 3.81 12.73 0.85
N GLU A 106 5.00 13.23 0.55
CA GLU A 106 5.63 13.22 -0.78
C GLU A 106 5.78 11.78 -1.30
N VAL A 107 6.15 10.85 -0.42
CA VAL A 107 6.27 9.43 -0.77
C VAL A 107 4.89 8.82 -0.99
N LYS A 108 3.92 9.14 -0.13
CA LYS A 108 2.52 8.70 -0.30
C LYS A 108 1.93 9.18 -1.63
N GLN A 109 2.20 10.43 -2.00
CA GLN A 109 1.82 11.03 -3.27
C GLN A 109 2.50 10.33 -4.45
N TYR A 110 3.80 10.05 -4.35
CA TYR A 110 4.53 9.29 -5.37
C TYR A 110 3.88 7.94 -5.67
N TYR A 111 3.59 7.13 -4.65
CA TYR A 111 2.92 5.83 -4.85
C TYR A 111 1.46 5.97 -5.28
N THR A 112 0.79 7.07 -4.93
CA THR A 112 -0.56 7.39 -5.41
C THR A 112 -0.53 7.64 -6.91
N HIS A 113 0.38 8.47 -7.39
CA HIS A 113 0.57 8.73 -8.83
C HIS A 113 0.94 7.45 -9.60
N LEU A 114 1.81 6.59 -9.05
CA LEU A 114 2.11 5.28 -9.66
C LEU A 114 0.87 4.38 -9.76
N ALA A 115 0.03 4.36 -8.72
CA ALA A 115 -1.20 3.59 -8.74
C ALA A 115 -2.21 4.10 -9.78
N GLU A 116 -2.29 5.41 -9.98
CA GLU A 116 -3.10 6.01 -11.03
C GLU A 116 -2.62 5.63 -12.43
N ILE A 117 -1.29 5.64 -12.65
CA ILE A 117 -0.69 5.16 -13.90
C ILE A 117 -1.04 3.69 -14.14
N GLU A 118 -0.87 2.83 -13.15
CA GLU A 118 -1.20 1.40 -13.26
C GLU A 118 -2.69 1.21 -13.55
N ALA A 119 -3.57 1.96 -12.88
CA ALA A 119 -5.00 1.91 -13.12
C ALA A 119 -5.38 2.37 -14.54
N ARG A 120 -4.74 3.42 -15.04
CA ARG A 120 -4.93 3.92 -16.42
C ARG A 120 -4.49 2.87 -17.43
N GLN A 121 -3.26 2.36 -17.31
CA GLN A 121 -2.72 1.33 -18.19
C GLN A 121 -3.57 0.06 -18.16
N HIS A 122 -4.05 -0.33 -16.98
CA HIS A 122 -4.93 -1.48 -16.83
C HIS A 122 -6.27 -1.27 -17.55
N ARG A 123 -6.87 -0.09 -17.43
CA ARG A 123 -8.13 0.24 -18.11
C ARG A 123 -7.98 0.25 -19.63
N GLU A 124 -6.87 0.79 -20.14
CA GLU A 124 -6.56 0.79 -21.58
C GLU A 124 -6.30 -0.62 -22.11
N LYS A 125 -5.57 -1.45 -21.35
CA LYS A 125 -5.24 -2.82 -21.72
C LYS A 125 -6.42 -3.78 -21.60
N TYR A 126 -7.33 -3.51 -20.67
CA TYR A 126 -8.49 -4.36 -20.38
C TYR A 126 -9.76 -3.51 -20.29
N PRO A 127 -10.28 -3.01 -21.42
CA PRO A 127 -11.49 -2.19 -21.43
C PRO A 127 -12.73 -2.95 -20.92
N GLU A 128 -12.79 -4.26 -21.18
CA GLU A 128 -13.85 -5.17 -20.70
C GLU A 128 -13.65 -5.63 -19.24
N TYR A 129 -12.65 -5.11 -18.53
CA TYR A 129 -12.40 -5.55 -17.17
C TYR A 129 -13.50 -5.08 -16.22
N ARG A 130 -14.13 -6.05 -15.55
CA ARG A 130 -15.07 -5.80 -14.46
C ARG A 130 -14.67 -6.55 -13.20
N TYR A 131 -14.61 -5.83 -12.08
CA TYR A 131 -14.38 -6.46 -10.79
C TYR A 131 -15.64 -7.18 -10.30
N THR A 132 -15.59 -8.52 -10.26
CA THR A 132 -16.64 -9.35 -9.66
C THR A 132 -16.11 -10.00 -8.38
N PRO A 133 -16.45 -9.51 -7.18
CA PRO A 133 -16.07 -10.17 -5.94
C PRO A 133 -16.70 -11.56 -5.90
N GLN A 134 -15.91 -12.59 -5.57
CA GLN A 134 -16.46 -13.91 -5.28
C GLN A 134 -17.06 -13.86 -3.88
N ALA A 135 -18.38 -14.01 -3.78
CA ALA A 135 -19.04 -14.19 -2.50
C ALA A 135 -18.43 -15.42 -1.80
N ARG A 136 -17.92 -15.23 -0.58
CA ARG A 136 -17.55 -16.35 0.27
C ARG A 136 -18.86 -16.95 0.79
N ALA A 137 -19.15 -18.20 0.46
CA ALA A 137 -20.31 -18.89 1.01
C ALA A 137 -20.18 -18.90 2.54
N THR A 138 -21.05 -18.16 3.22
CA THR A 138 -21.21 -18.23 4.67
C THR A 138 -21.84 -19.58 4.98
N LYS A 139 -21.04 -20.52 5.47
CA LYS A 139 -21.57 -21.76 6.03
C LYS A 139 -22.15 -21.39 7.40
N ASN A 140 -23.48 -21.29 7.47
CA ASN A 140 -24.23 -21.21 8.73
C ASN A 140 -24.01 -22.49 9.55
#